data_AF-A0A4R8EIS5-F1
#
_entry.id   AF-A0A4R8EIS5-F1
#
_cell.length_a   1.000
_cell.length_b   1.000
_cell.length_c   1.000
_cell.angle_alpha   90.00
_cell.angle_beta   90.00
_cell.angle_gamma   90.00
#
_symmetry.space_group_name_H-M   'P 1'
#
loop_
_entity.id
_entity.type
_entity.pdbx_description
1 polymer ?
#
loop_
_entity_poly.entity_id
_entity_poly.type
_entity_poly.pdbx_seq_one_letter_code
_entity_poly.pdbx_strand_id
1 'polypeptide(L)' 'MTEQLKECNGCGNEAPDELYECPHCGAEKCNMCDMGDNVACNNCPEED' A
#
# COMPACT_ATOMS: atom_id res chain seq x y z
N MET A 1 4.56 -17.57 -18.58
CA MET A 1 3.47 -16.70 -18.10
C MET A 1 4.17 -15.60 -17.34
N THR A 2 4.17 -14.37 -17.85
CA THR A 2 4.85 -13.26 -17.19
C THR A 2 4.01 -12.90 -15.98
N GLU A 3 4.43 -13.35 -14.81
CA GLU A 3 3.84 -12.94 -13.54
C GLU A 3 4.01 -11.41 -13.49
N GLN A 4 2.89 -10.69 -13.57
CA GLN A 4 2.89 -9.25 -13.41
C GLN A 4 3.20 -8.99 -11.94
N LEU A 5 4.49 -8.80 -11.63
CA LEU A 5 4.96 -8.34 -10.34
C LEU A 5 4.22 -7.02 -10.07
N LYS A 6 3.21 -7.09 -9.21
CA LYS A 6 2.56 -5.92 -8.67
C LYS A 6 3.61 -5.28 -7.76
N GLU A 7 3.92 -4.01 -7.92
CA GLU A 7 4.84 -3.32 -7.01
C GLU A 7 4.04 -2.36 -6.14
N CYS A 8 4.23 -2.42 -4.82
CA CYS A 8 3.59 -1.50 -3.91
C CYS A 8 4.35 -0.17 -3.88
N ASN A 9 3.80 0.85 -4.56
CA ASN A 9 4.36 2.20 -4.56
C ASN A 9 4.52 2.82 -3.16
N GLY A 10 3.76 2.37 -2.16
CA GLY A 10 3.84 2.89 -0.79
C GLY A 10 5.00 2.38 0.08
N CYS A 11 5.64 1.25 -0.26
CA CYS A 11 6.79 0.73 0.49
C CYS A 11 7.90 0.13 -0.38
N GLY A 12 7.71 0.08 -1.70
CA GLY A 12 8.65 -0.57 -2.63
C GLY A 12 8.62 -2.09 -2.56
N ASN A 13 7.52 -2.70 -2.07
CA ASN A 13 7.40 -4.16 -2.09
C ASN A 13 7.16 -4.64 -3.54
N GLU A 14 8.15 -5.33 -4.11
CA GLU A 14 8.16 -5.81 -5.50
C GLU A 14 7.24 -7.03 -5.73
N ALA A 15 6.75 -7.65 -4.64
CA ALA A 15 5.82 -8.78 -4.70
C ALA A 15 4.85 -8.79 -3.49
N PRO A 16 3.89 -7.85 -3.42
CA PRO A 16 2.80 -7.88 -2.46
C PRO A 16 1.78 -8.96 -2.85
N ASP A 17 1.32 -9.73 -1.87
CA ASP A 17 0.23 -10.69 -2.05
C ASP A 17 -1.05 -10.00 -2.54
N GLU A 18 -1.39 -8.86 -1.92
CA GLU A 18 -2.54 -8.05 -2.28
C GLU A 18 -2.20 -6.57 -2.23
N LEU A 19 -2.68 -5.85 -3.25
CA LEU A 19 -2.74 -4.40 -3.28
C LEU A 19 -4.18 -3.97 -3.02
N TYR A 20 -4.34 -2.98 -2.16
CA TYR A 20 -5.61 -2.42 -1.75
C TYR A 20 -5.52 -0.91 -1.63
N GLU A 21 -6.66 -0.24 -1.80
CA GLU A 21 -6.72 1.22 -1.73
C GLU A 21 -6.84 1.68 -0.28
N CYS A 22 -6.10 2.71 0.09
CA CYS A 22 -6.16 3.30 1.42
C CYS A 22 -7.47 4.07 1.60
N PRO A 23 -8.31 3.73 2.59
CA PRO A 23 -9.60 4.41 2.79
C PRO A 23 -9.46 5.87 3.24
N HIS A 24 -8.28 6.28 3.73
CA HIS A 24 -8.02 7.65 4.19
C HIS A 24 -7.56 8.60 3.08
N CYS A 25 -6.76 8.14 2.12
CA CYS A 25 -6.18 9.00 1.08
C CYS A 25 -6.43 8.53 -0.36
N GLY A 26 -6.98 7.33 -0.55
CA GLY A 26 -7.16 6.73 -1.87
C GLY A 26 -5.88 6.18 -2.51
N ALA A 27 -4.75 6.17 -1.79
CA ALA A 27 -3.49 5.65 -2.32
C ALA A 27 -3.44 4.12 -2.32
N GLU A 28 -2.82 3.53 -3.33
CA GLU A 28 -2.59 2.08 -3.39
C GLU A 28 -1.52 1.67 -2.36
N LYS A 29 -1.85 0.68 -1.53
CA LYS A 29 -0.99 0.14 -0.46
C LYS A 29 -1.08 -1.39 -0.44
N CYS A 30 -0.06 -2.07 0.09
CA CYS A 30 -0.06 -3.52 0.25
C CYS A 30 -0.29 -3.98 1.70
N ASN A 31 -0.48 -5.30 1.87
CA ASN A 31 -0.54 -6.00 3.16
C ASN A 31 0.53 -5.59 4.18
N MET A 32 1.72 -5.19 3.72
CA MET A 32 2.81 -4.74 4.57
C MET A 32 2.79 -3.23 4.87
N CYS A 33 2.24 -2.40 3.98
CA CYS A 33 2.12 -0.95 4.20
C CYS A 33 1.13 -0.60 5.30
N ASP A 34 0.20 -1.49 5.61
CA ASP A 34 -0.86 -1.24 6.58
C ASP A 34 -0.37 -1.26 8.03
N MET A 35 0.86 -1.75 8.30
CA MET A 35 1.58 -1.75 9.59
C MET A 35 0.73 -2.07 10.85
N GLY A 36 -0.41 -2.75 10.68
CA GLY A 36 -1.33 -3.10 11.76
C GLY A 36 -2.28 -1.99 12.21
N ASP A 37 -2.22 -0.79 11.62
CA ASP A 37 -3.10 0.32 12.01
C ASP A 37 -4.43 0.31 11.23
N ASN A 38 -4.57 -0.42 10.11
CA ASN A 38 -5.79 -0.52 9.26
C ASN A 38 -6.40 0.82 8.78
N VAL A 39 -5.80 1.95 9.14
CA VAL A 39 -6.42 3.27 9.07
C VAL A 39 -5.54 4.19 8.22
N ALA A 40 -4.28 4.39 8.59
CA ALA A 40 -3.35 5.25 7.84
C ALA A 40 -2.30 4.44 7.05
N CYS A 41 -1.75 5.03 5.99
CA CYS A 41 -0.61 4.49 5.26
C CYS A 41 0.46 5.56 5.09
N ASN A 42 1.69 5.18 4.72
CA ASN A 42 2.79 6.16 4.50
C ASN A 42 2.51 7.20 3.39
N ASN A 43 1.51 6.98 2.53
CA ASN A 43 1.07 7.96 1.53
C ASN A 43 -0.05 8.89 2.04
N CYS A 44 -0.62 8.65 3.22
CA CYS A 44 -1.57 9.59 3.80
C CYS A 44 -0.85 10.91 4.08
N PRO A 45 -1.43 12.06 3.70
CA PRO A 45 -0.89 13.33 4.14
C PRO A 45 -0.89 13.32 5.67
N GLU A 46 0.27 13.57 6.30
CA GLU A 46 0.30 13.91 7.73
C GLU A 46 -0.63 15.12 7.89
N GLU A 47 -1.71 14.97 8.66
CA GLU A 47 -2.58 16.09 9.00
C GLU A 47 -1.73 17.11 9.80
N ASP A 48 -1.50 18.29 9.22
CA ASP A 48 -0.78 19.43 9.81
C ASP A 48 -1.49 19.98 11.06
#